data_AF-A0AA35YUU8-F1
#
_entry.id   AF-A0AA35YUU8-F1
#
_cell.length_a   1.000
_cell.length_b   1.000
_cell.length_c   1.000
_cell.angle_alpha   90.00
_cell.angle_beta   90.00
_cell.angle_gamma   90.00
#
_symmetry.space_group_name_H-M   'P 1'
#
loop_
_entity.id
_entity.type
_entity.pdbx_description
1 polymer ?
#
loop_
_entity_poly.entity_id
_entity_poly.type
_entity_poly.pdbx_seq_one_letter_code
_entity_poly.pdbx_strand_id
1 'polypeptide(L)'
;MAAGIISLQFQPSIFQIPLYPSLSKPKTFKPLTVRSQKSDATTKTHEDGIPINLVKTLAQFKSRHNFIRVLEVSRKSDHPFAGSRLLLLDAPGNIHSISFLLKLLTGTYFDVFATFPPILPPGPLGILGFGAGSAAKLILELYPQGVIHGWELDPAVIGVGREYFGLAKLERQYPDRLFIYVGNALSANIDSGFSGLMVDLFSKGCLIPELQDPDTWMKMKKKLRDGGRIMVNVGGSCVEAEDSRRDGKVIMEETLKAMEKVFPGEVRVLNLGSRKDDSSIAVTGGLPDLDLWKENLPKSLRFYVDMWKPYSVV
;
A
#
# COMPACT_ATOMS: atom_id res chain seq x y z
N MET A 1 -15.24 18.85 -27.81
CA MET A 1 -14.16 17.90 -27.45
C MET A 1 -14.57 17.20 -26.17
N ALA A 2 -14.84 15.89 -26.22
CA ALA A 2 -15.12 15.15 -25.00
C ALA A 2 -13.89 15.17 -24.10
N ALA A 3 -14.03 15.59 -22.84
CA ALA A 3 -12.94 15.59 -21.87
C ALA A 3 -12.66 14.13 -21.50
N GLY A 4 -11.56 13.56 -22.01
CA GLY A 4 -11.15 12.22 -21.64
C GLY A 4 -10.76 12.15 -20.16
N ILE A 5 -11.10 11.06 -19.49
CA ILE A 5 -10.75 10.79 -18.10
C ILE A 5 -9.79 9.60 -18.06
N ILE A 6 -8.71 9.72 -17.29
CA ILE A 6 -7.89 8.57 -16.92
C ILE A 6 -8.49 7.96 -15.65
N SER A 7 -9.09 6.79 -15.79
CA SER A 7 -9.44 5.95 -14.63
C SER A 7 -8.15 5.41 -14.01
N LEU A 8 -7.96 5.63 -12.72
CA LEU A 8 -6.89 5.01 -11.94
C LEU A 8 -7.54 3.95 -11.07
N GLN A 9 -7.07 2.70 -11.17
CA GLN A 9 -7.57 1.59 -10.36
C GLN A 9 -6.96 1.62 -8.96
N PHE A 10 -7.25 2.69 -8.20
CA PHE A 10 -7.06 2.76 -6.76
C PHE A 10 -7.80 3.97 -6.19
N GLN A 11 -8.76 3.75 -5.28
CA GLN A 11 -9.33 4.84 -4.49
C GLN A 11 -8.44 5.12 -3.27
N PRO A 12 -7.81 6.29 -3.16
CA PRO A 12 -7.21 6.72 -1.91
C PRO A 12 -8.30 6.81 -0.84
N SER A 13 -8.03 6.28 0.35
CA SER A 13 -8.94 6.47 1.47
C SER A 13 -8.88 7.93 1.91
N ILE A 14 -9.90 8.71 1.56
CA ILE A 14 -10.07 10.07 2.10
C ILE A 14 -10.50 9.91 3.57
N PHE A 15 -9.54 9.63 4.44
CA PHE A 15 -9.75 9.83 5.87
C PHE A 15 -9.69 11.33 6.13
N GLN A 16 -10.86 11.95 6.22
CA GLN A 16 -10.96 13.21 6.95
C GLN A 16 -10.51 12.93 8.37
N ILE A 17 -9.33 13.41 8.74
CA ILE A 17 -8.90 13.48 10.15
C ILE A 17 -10.02 14.22 10.87
N PRO A 18 -10.68 13.63 11.90
CA PRO A 18 -11.59 14.39 12.71
C PRO A 18 -10.78 15.50 13.38
N LEU A 19 -10.96 16.73 12.90
CA LEU A 19 -10.58 17.89 13.68
C LEU A 19 -11.42 17.81 14.96
N TYR A 20 -10.79 17.40 16.05
CA TYR A 20 -11.42 17.47 17.37
C TYR A 20 -11.93 18.90 17.58
N PRO A 21 -13.23 19.13 17.76
CA PRO A 21 -13.71 20.46 18.07
C PRO A 21 -13.21 20.82 19.46
N SER A 22 -12.44 21.90 19.56
CA SER A 22 -12.09 22.51 20.83
C SER A 22 -13.38 22.84 21.58
N LEU A 23 -13.50 22.33 22.81
CA LEU A 23 -14.61 22.67 23.69
C LEU A 23 -14.63 24.19 23.96
N SER A 24 -15.66 24.87 23.45
CA SER A 24 -16.16 26.11 24.05
C SER A 24 -17.68 26.15 23.93
N LYS A 25 -18.33 26.38 25.08
CA LYS A 25 -19.77 26.28 25.41
C LYS A 25 -20.68 27.24 24.60
N PRO A 26 -22.02 27.02 24.63
CA PRO A 26 -22.94 27.41 23.57
C PRO A 26 -23.49 28.84 23.75
N LYS A 27 -23.78 29.51 22.63
CA LYS A 27 -24.72 30.64 22.60
C LYS A 27 -25.93 30.29 21.75
N THR A 28 -27.08 30.34 22.41
CA THR A 28 -28.45 30.19 21.92
C THR A 28 -28.79 31.15 20.78
N PHE A 29 -29.34 30.63 19.67
CA PHE A 29 -30.25 31.37 18.79
C PHE A 29 -31.38 30.46 18.29
N LYS A 30 -32.61 30.99 18.36
CA LYS A 30 -33.88 30.35 18.02
C LYS A 30 -34.15 30.34 16.50
N PRO A 31 -35.08 29.49 16.01
CA PRO A 31 -35.12 29.03 14.63
C PRO A 31 -35.91 29.96 13.69
N LEU A 32 -35.46 30.05 12.44
CA LEU A 32 -36.22 30.61 11.32
C LEU A 32 -36.55 29.48 10.33
N THR A 33 -37.83 29.17 10.24
CA THR A 33 -38.42 28.23 9.29
C THR A 33 -38.68 28.95 7.98
N VAL A 34 -38.04 28.55 6.86
CA VAL A 34 -38.56 28.83 5.52
C VAL A 34 -38.34 27.63 4.59
N ARG A 35 -39.49 27.07 4.22
CA ARG A 35 -39.90 26.30 3.03
C ARG A 35 -38.83 25.67 2.11
N SER A 36 -38.97 24.35 2.05
CA SER A 36 -38.72 23.45 0.92
C SER A 36 -38.87 24.11 -0.45
N GLN A 37 -37.78 24.11 -1.21
CA GLN A 37 -37.82 24.02 -2.66
C GLN A 37 -37.05 22.77 -3.06
N LYS A 38 -37.77 21.82 -3.67
CA LYS A 38 -37.20 20.71 -4.42
C LYS A 38 -36.37 21.31 -5.56
N SER A 39 -35.06 21.19 -5.48
CA SER A 39 -34.18 21.29 -6.65
C SER A 39 -33.75 19.87 -7.00
N ASP A 40 -34.11 19.44 -8.20
CA ASP A 40 -33.81 18.14 -8.78
C ASP A 40 -32.36 17.73 -8.53
N ALA A 41 -32.18 16.70 -7.70
CA ALA A 41 -30.93 15.98 -7.58
C ALA A 41 -30.71 15.20 -8.88
N THR A 42 -30.11 15.88 -9.85
CA THR A 42 -29.42 15.20 -10.95
C THR A 42 -28.31 14.38 -10.31
N THR A 43 -28.51 13.06 -10.30
CA THR A 43 -27.49 12.06 -10.04
C THR A 43 -26.33 12.27 -11.00
N LYS A 44 -25.37 13.11 -10.62
CA LYS A 44 -24.04 13.10 -11.19
C LYS A 44 -23.33 11.89 -10.62
N THR A 45 -23.27 10.83 -11.41
CA THR A 45 -22.19 9.84 -11.33
C THR A 45 -20.88 10.62 -11.38
N HIS A 46 -20.22 10.79 -10.24
CA HIS A 46 -18.84 11.25 -10.21
C HIS A 46 -18.02 10.18 -10.96
N GLU A 47 -17.52 10.52 -12.13
CA GLU A 47 -16.52 9.70 -12.81
C GLU A 47 -15.23 9.81 -11.99
N ASP A 48 -14.88 8.74 -11.28
CA ASP A 48 -13.76 8.59 -10.33
C ASP A 48 -12.37 8.56 -11.01
N GLY A 49 -12.14 9.41 -12.01
CA GLY A 49 -10.86 9.48 -12.70
C GLY A 49 -10.30 10.89 -12.78
N ILE A 50 -9.02 10.97 -13.11
CA ILE A 50 -8.33 12.25 -13.26
C ILE A 50 -8.50 12.72 -14.70
N PRO A 51 -8.95 13.97 -14.95
CA PRO A 51 -9.01 14.52 -16.30
C PRO A 51 -7.68 14.36 -17.03
N ILE A 52 -7.71 13.88 -18.28
CA ILE A 52 -6.49 13.51 -19.02
C ILE A 52 -5.53 14.69 -19.21
N ASN A 53 -6.04 15.91 -19.29
CA ASN A 53 -5.25 17.14 -19.38
C ASN A 53 -4.50 17.49 -18.09
N LEU A 54 -4.80 16.80 -16.98
CA LEU A 54 -4.14 16.93 -15.68
C LEU A 54 -3.18 15.77 -15.40
N VAL A 55 -2.97 14.87 -16.36
CA VAL A 55 -2.05 13.74 -16.23
C VAL A 55 -1.06 13.75 -17.39
N LYS A 56 0.22 13.57 -17.09
CA LYS A 56 1.28 13.43 -18.09
C LYS A 56 1.90 12.04 -18.02
N THR A 57 1.93 11.32 -19.14
CA THR A 57 2.75 10.11 -19.26
C THR A 57 4.22 10.48 -19.40
N LEU A 58 5.04 10.07 -18.44
CA LEU A 58 6.49 10.30 -18.45
C LEU A 58 7.24 9.16 -19.16
N ALA A 59 6.77 7.92 -19.01
CA ALA A 59 7.32 6.75 -19.67
C ALA A 59 6.22 5.72 -19.94
N GLN A 60 6.33 4.99 -21.05
CA GLN A 60 5.42 3.90 -21.40
C GLN A 60 6.15 2.90 -22.30
N PHE A 61 6.37 1.68 -21.82
CA PHE A 61 7.06 0.65 -22.59
C PHE A 61 6.80 -0.74 -22.00
N LYS A 62 7.12 -1.79 -22.77
CA LYS A 62 7.00 -3.19 -22.34
C LYS A 62 8.39 -3.73 -21.99
N SER A 63 8.53 -4.28 -20.79
CA SER A 63 9.72 -5.03 -20.37
C SER A 63 9.50 -6.54 -20.58
N ARG A 64 10.44 -7.36 -20.08
CA ARG A 64 10.27 -8.82 -20.07
C ARG A 64 9.07 -9.26 -19.22
N HIS A 65 8.77 -8.55 -18.14
CA HIS A 65 7.81 -8.97 -17.11
C HIS A 65 6.55 -8.12 -17.09
N ASN A 66 6.64 -6.83 -17.40
CA ASN A 66 5.56 -5.87 -17.18
C ASN A 66 5.29 -4.99 -18.41
N PHE A 67 4.06 -4.51 -18.50
CA PHE A 67 3.77 -3.28 -19.24
C PHE A 67 3.89 -2.10 -18.28
N ILE A 68 4.91 -1.26 -18.47
CA ILE A 68 5.27 -0.20 -17.54
C ILE A 68 4.73 1.14 -18.03
N ARG A 69 4.02 1.85 -17.16
CA ARG A 69 3.62 3.24 -17.35
C ARG A 69 3.99 4.09 -16.14
N VAL A 70 4.56 5.27 -16.39
CA VAL A 70 4.82 6.27 -15.37
C VAL A 70 3.96 7.49 -15.66
N LEU A 71 3.08 7.83 -14.72
CA LEU A 71 2.22 8.99 -14.83
C LEU A 71 2.64 10.05 -13.81
N GLU A 72 2.54 11.32 -14.20
CA GLU A 72 2.65 12.48 -13.32
C GLU A 72 1.30 13.17 -13.23
N VAL A 73 0.77 13.29 -12.02
CA VAL A 73 -0.51 13.95 -11.76
C VAL A 73 -0.27 15.40 -11.42
N SER A 74 -0.92 16.30 -12.14
CA SER A 74 -0.84 17.75 -11.91
C SER A 74 -1.26 18.11 -10.49
N ARG A 75 -0.54 19.06 -9.87
CA ARG A 75 -0.93 19.66 -8.58
C ARG A 75 -2.23 20.47 -8.65
N LYS A 76 -2.68 20.82 -9.86
CA LYS A 76 -3.98 21.49 -10.09
C LYS A 76 -5.16 20.52 -10.04
N SER A 77 -4.90 19.22 -9.94
CA SER A 77 -5.93 18.20 -9.83
C SER A 77 -6.62 18.27 -8.47
N ASP A 78 -7.94 18.13 -8.46
CA ASP A 78 -8.74 17.92 -7.25
C ASP A 78 -8.87 16.41 -6.98
N HIS A 79 -7.72 15.75 -6.84
CA HIS A 79 -7.62 14.31 -6.61
C HIS A 79 -6.57 14.05 -5.52
N PRO A 80 -6.71 13.02 -4.65
CA PRO A 80 -5.72 12.82 -3.58
C PRO A 80 -4.31 12.45 -4.06
N PHE A 81 -4.18 12.08 -5.35
CA PHE A 81 -2.91 11.89 -6.05
C PHE A 81 -2.34 13.18 -6.69
N ALA A 82 -2.92 14.36 -6.46
CA ALA A 82 -2.38 15.61 -6.98
C ALA A 82 -0.89 15.81 -6.62
N GLY A 83 -0.05 16.03 -7.63
CA GLY A 83 1.39 16.19 -7.46
C GLY A 83 2.17 14.91 -7.22
N SER A 84 1.58 13.73 -7.46
CA SER A 84 2.26 12.44 -7.39
C SER A 84 2.88 12.02 -8.72
N ARG A 85 3.81 11.08 -8.62
CA ARG A 85 4.15 10.15 -9.69
C ARG A 85 3.61 8.78 -9.35
N LEU A 86 3.00 8.12 -10.33
CA LEU A 86 2.38 6.81 -10.22
C LEU A 86 3.08 5.83 -11.15
N LEU A 87 3.46 4.67 -10.63
CA LEU A 87 3.90 3.54 -11.43
C LEU A 87 2.70 2.62 -11.63
N LEU A 88 2.33 2.41 -12.89
CA LEU A 88 1.29 1.48 -13.26
C LEU A 88 1.95 0.29 -13.95
N LEU A 89 1.67 -0.92 -13.46
CA LEU A 89 2.11 -2.17 -14.07
C LEU A 89 0.91 -2.96 -14.61
N ASP A 90 1.21 -3.97 -15.42
CA ASP A 90 0.25 -4.86 -16.08
C ASP A 90 -0.75 -4.15 -17.03
N ALA A 91 -1.50 -4.94 -17.80
CA ALA A 91 -2.53 -4.40 -18.68
C ALA A 91 -3.63 -3.59 -17.95
N PRO A 92 -4.12 -4.00 -16.75
CA PRO A 92 -5.13 -3.25 -16.00
C PRO A 92 -4.62 -1.89 -15.52
N GLY A 93 -3.30 -1.74 -15.35
CA GLY A 93 -2.70 -0.48 -14.91
C GLY A 93 -2.85 -0.24 -13.41
N ASN A 94 -2.79 -1.29 -12.61
CA ASN A 94 -2.81 -1.19 -11.16
C ASN A 94 -1.63 -0.33 -10.66
N ILE A 95 -1.83 0.40 -9.57
CA ILE A 95 -0.78 1.24 -8.99
C ILE A 95 0.17 0.37 -8.16
N HIS A 96 1.42 0.26 -8.60
CA HIS A 96 2.48 -0.48 -7.89
C HIS A 96 3.45 0.43 -7.15
N SER A 97 3.42 1.73 -7.38
CA SER A 97 4.20 2.70 -6.59
C SER A 97 3.66 4.12 -6.71
N ILE A 98 3.83 4.87 -5.63
CA ILE A 98 3.42 6.27 -5.50
C ILE A 98 4.57 7.05 -4.88
N SER A 99 4.95 8.17 -5.49
CA SER A 99 5.91 9.09 -4.89
C SER A 99 5.41 10.51 -5.02
N PHE A 100 5.44 11.25 -3.92
CA PHE A 100 5.19 12.69 -3.90
C PHE A 100 6.51 13.44 -3.71
N LEU A 101 6.61 14.61 -4.35
CA LEU A 101 7.77 15.48 -4.19
C LEU A 101 7.76 16.23 -2.85
N LEU A 102 6.58 16.66 -2.38
CA LEU A 102 6.42 17.59 -1.26
C LEU A 102 5.74 16.98 -0.03
N LYS A 103 5.36 15.69 -0.08
CA LYS A 103 4.83 14.95 1.07
C LYS A 103 5.42 13.56 1.11
N LEU A 104 5.50 12.98 2.30
CA LEU A 104 6.02 11.63 2.51
C LEU A 104 4.93 10.57 2.33
N LEU A 105 3.85 10.68 3.12
CA LEU A 105 2.75 9.73 3.15
C LEU A 105 1.94 9.72 1.84
N THR A 106 1.49 8.52 1.45
CA THR A 106 0.79 8.31 0.18
C THR A 106 -0.72 8.46 0.30
N GLY A 107 -1.29 8.29 1.49
CA GLY A 107 -2.72 8.14 1.71
C GLY A 107 -3.26 6.81 1.21
N THR A 108 -2.42 5.78 1.10
CA THR A 108 -2.77 4.44 0.62
C THR A 108 -2.17 3.36 1.53
N TYR A 109 -2.32 2.09 1.16
CA TYR A 109 -1.82 0.98 1.98
C TYR A 109 -0.30 1.00 2.24
N PHE A 110 0.49 1.70 1.42
CA PHE A 110 1.91 1.92 1.69
C PHE A 110 2.14 2.60 3.06
N ASP A 111 1.20 3.41 3.53
CA ASP A 111 1.29 4.03 4.86
C ASP A 111 1.04 3.02 6.01
N VAL A 112 0.25 1.96 5.77
CA VAL A 112 0.05 0.86 6.73
C VAL A 112 1.34 0.08 6.90
N PHE A 113 2.05 -0.17 5.80
CA PHE A 113 3.39 -0.77 5.80
C PHE A 113 4.39 0.00 6.69
N ALA A 114 4.28 1.33 6.77
CA ALA A 114 5.11 2.14 7.66
C ALA A 114 4.78 1.97 9.16
N THR A 115 3.69 1.27 9.51
CA THR A 115 3.38 0.92 10.90
C THR A 115 4.12 -0.32 11.39
N PHE A 116 4.77 -1.05 10.49
CA PHE A 116 5.38 -2.35 10.78
C PHE A 116 6.67 -2.27 11.60
N PRO A 117 7.65 -1.39 11.31
CA PRO A 117 8.96 -1.42 11.99
C PRO A 117 8.91 -1.34 13.52
N PRO A 118 8.04 -0.53 14.16
CA PRO A 118 7.96 -0.46 15.62
C PRO A 118 7.59 -1.75 16.36
N ILE A 119 7.03 -2.75 15.67
CA ILE A 119 6.56 -4.01 16.28
C ILE A 119 7.48 -5.19 15.96
N LEU A 120 8.65 -4.90 15.39
CA LEU A 120 9.65 -5.89 15.00
C LEU A 120 10.82 -5.95 15.99
N PRO A 121 11.49 -7.11 16.12
CA PRO A 121 12.78 -7.18 16.80
C PRO A 121 13.85 -6.40 16.02
N PRO A 122 15.00 -6.08 16.63
CA PRO A 122 16.13 -5.50 15.91
C PRO A 122 16.60 -6.41 14.76
N GLY A 123 16.80 -5.81 13.58
CA GLY A 123 17.34 -6.50 12.42
C GLY A 123 16.82 -5.92 11.09
N PRO A 124 17.28 -6.51 9.98
CA PRO A 124 16.93 -6.06 8.63
C PRO A 124 15.49 -6.43 8.23
N LEU A 125 14.83 -5.53 7.51
CA LEU A 125 13.55 -5.77 6.84
C LEU A 125 13.78 -6.29 5.42
N GLY A 126 13.02 -7.31 5.03
CA GLY A 126 12.90 -7.73 3.64
C GLY A 126 11.65 -7.13 2.99
N ILE A 127 11.78 -6.56 1.79
CA ILE A 127 10.64 -6.13 0.96
C ILE A 127 10.59 -7.04 -0.26
N LEU A 128 9.54 -7.85 -0.36
CA LEU A 128 9.30 -8.80 -1.44
C LEU A 128 8.27 -8.19 -2.39
N GLY A 129 8.70 -7.79 -3.59
CA GLY A 129 7.92 -6.90 -4.44
C GLY A 129 8.29 -5.46 -4.11
N PHE A 130 9.41 -4.99 -4.68
CA PHE A 130 9.97 -3.70 -4.32
C PHE A 130 9.34 -2.53 -5.10
N GLY A 131 8.84 -2.79 -6.30
CA GLY A 131 8.29 -1.76 -7.17
C GLY A 131 9.33 -0.65 -7.41
N ALA A 132 8.87 0.60 -7.45
CA ALA A 132 9.75 1.76 -7.55
C ALA A 132 10.31 2.25 -6.19
N GLY A 133 10.17 1.45 -5.12
CA GLY A 133 10.75 1.75 -3.80
C GLY A 133 9.89 2.63 -2.88
N SER A 134 8.57 2.68 -3.09
CA SER A 134 7.66 3.52 -2.29
C SER A 134 7.70 3.15 -0.79
N ALA A 135 7.56 1.86 -0.47
CA ALA A 135 7.65 1.36 0.91
C ALA A 135 9.04 1.60 1.52
N ALA A 136 10.11 1.35 0.77
CA ALA A 136 11.47 1.58 1.24
C ALA A 136 11.74 3.05 1.58
N LYS A 137 11.27 3.98 0.73
CA LYS A 137 11.35 5.43 1.00
C LYS A 137 10.60 5.80 2.27
N LEU A 138 9.36 5.33 2.43
CA LEU A 138 8.56 5.60 3.65
C LEU A 138 9.29 5.13 4.90
N ILE A 139 9.80 3.89 4.89
CA ILE A 139 10.46 3.31 6.06
C ILE A 139 11.77 4.04 6.39
N LEU A 140 12.64 4.29 5.41
CA LEU A 140 13.94 4.92 5.68
C LEU A 140 13.81 6.39 6.08
N GLU A 141 12.79 7.11 5.60
CA GLU A 141 12.55 8.50 6.03
C GLU A 141 11.94 8.57 7.45
N LEU A 142 11.15 7.57 7.87
CA LEU A 142 10.56 7.51 9.22
C LEU A 142 11.47 6.85 10.25
N TYR A 143 12.25 5.86 9.82
CA TYR A 143 13.14 5.05 10.65
C TYR A 143 14.53 4.99 9.97
N PRO A 144 15.33 6.08 10.01
CA PRO A 144 16.62 6.17 9.30
C PRO A 144 17.66 5.13 9.72
N GLN A 145 17.44 4.48 10.86
CA GLN A 145 18.28 3.40 11.36
C GLN A 145 17.91 2.02 10.79
N GLY A 146 16.81 1.91 10.04
CA GLY A 146 16.40 0.66 9.40
C GLY A 146 17.42 0.18 8.37
N VAL A 147 17.48 -1.13 8.18
CA VAL A 147 18.20 -1.78 7.09
C VAL A 147 17.17 -2.52 6.25
N ILE A 148 17.15 -2.27 4.95
CA ILE A 148 16.18 -2.80 4.00
C ILE A 148 16.89 -3.57 2.91
N HIS A 149 16.42 -4.79 2.67
CA HIS A 149 16.77 -5.58 1.51
C HIS A 149 15.52 -5.78 0.65
N GLY A 150 15.52 -5.22 -0.56
CA GLY A 150 14.37 -5.23 -1.47
C GLY A 150 14.58 -6.14 -2.67
N TRP A 151 13.57 -6.95 -3.04
CA TRP A 151 13.57 -7.78 -4.24
C TRP A 151 12.54 -7.30 -5.25
N GLU A 152 12.99 -7.06 -6.47
CA GLU A 152 12.16 -6.81 -7.65
C GLU A 152 12.49 -7.84 -8.73
N LEU A 153 11.47 -8.41 -9.36
CA LEU A 153 11.68 -9.36 -10.44
C LEU A 153 12.15 -8.66 -11.72
N ASP A 154 11.61 -7.47 -11.99
CA ASP A 154 11.83 -6.74 -13.23
C ASP A 154 12.88 -5.62 -13.08
N PRO A 155 14.09 -5.78 -13.65
CA PRO A 155 15.11 -4.74 -13.55
C PRO A 155 14.68 -3.41 -14.18
N ALA A 156 13.73 -3.41 -15.13
CA ALA A 156 13.21 -2.18 -15.71
C ALA A 156 12.40 -1.35 -14.71
N VAL A 157 11.71 -2.00 -13.77
CA VAL A 157 10.97 -1.33 -12.69
C VAL A 157 11.94 -0.62 -11.74
N ILE A 158 13.08 -1.24 -11.41
CA ILE A 158 14.15 -0.58 -10.63
C ILE A 158 14.72 0.62 -11.38
N GLY A 159 14.98 0.49 -12.69
CA GLY A 159 15.41 1.59 -13.54
C GLY A 159 14.45 2.77 -13.50
N VAL A 160 13.15 2.51 -13.65
CA VAL A 160 12.09 3.51 -13.52
C VAL A 160 12.04 4.12 -12.12
N GLY A 161 12.21 3.33 -11.07
CA GLY A 161 12.28 3.84 -9.70
C GLY A 161 13.42 4.83 -9.51
N ARG A 162 14.59 4.54 -10.09
CA ARG A 162 15.78 5.40 -10.04
C ARG A 162 15.57 6.71 -10.78
N GLU A 163 14.96 6.66 -11.95
CA GLU A 163 14.75 7.84 -12.81
C GLU A 163 13.61 8.73 -12.32
N TYR A 164 12.47 8.14 -11.94
CA TYR A 164 11.23 8.89 -11.73
C TYR A 164 10.78 8.97 -10.27
N PHE A 165 11.15 8.03 -9.41
CA PHE A 165 10.59 7.94 -8.04
C PHE A 165 11.56 8.39 -6.94
N GLY A 166 12.79 8.74 -7.31
CA GLY A 166 13.82 9.22 -6.38
C GLY A 166 14.64 8.10 -5.74
N LEU A 167 14.51 6.86 -6.21
CA LEU A 167 15.22 5.70 -5.66
C LEU A 167 16.74 5.88 -5.74
N ALA A 168 17.27 6.47 -6.82
CA ALA A 168 18.70 6.72 -6.94
C ALA A 168 19.23 7.70 -5.88
N LYS A 169 18.40 8.67 -5.46
CA LYS A 169 18.74 9.56 -4.34
C LYS A 169 18.73 8.78 -3.02
N LEU A 170 17.73 7.92 -2.84
CA LEU A 170 17.59 7.09 -1.64
C LEU A 170 18.77 6.12 -1.47
N GLU A 171 19.19 5.45 -2.54
CA GLU A 171 20.40 4.59 -2.57
C GLU A 171 21.66 5.37 -2.14
N ARG A 172 21.85 6.61 -2.63
CA ARG A 172 22.98 7.46 -2.22
C ARG A 172 22.90 7.95 -0.78
N GLN A 173 21.70 8.15 -0.25
CA GLN A 173 21.48 8.61 1.12
C GLN A 173 21.68 7.48 2.13
N TYR A 174 21.43 6.23 1.72
CA TYR A 174 21.45 5.04 2.57
C TYR A 174 22.30 3.91 1.96
N PRO A 175 23.58 4.15 1.61
CA PRO A 175 24.40 3.20 0.85
C PRO A 175 24.66 1.89 1.60
N ASP A 176 24.72 1.94 2.93
CA ASP A 176 24.96 0.76 3.78
C ASP A 176 23.68 0.21 4.44
N ARG A 177 22.51 0.69 3.99
CA ARG A 177 21.22 0.38 4.60
C ARG A 177 20.13 0.01 3.61
N LEU A 178 20.25 0.41 2.35
CA LEU A 178 19.33 0.03 1.28
C LEU A 178 20.05 -0.87 0.28
N PHE A 179 19.64 -2.13 0.25
CA PHE A 179 20.14 -3.12 -0.70
C PHE A 179 19.01 -3.55 -1.63
N ILE A 180 19.24 -3.52 -2.94
CA ILE A 180 18.22 -3.84 -3.95
C ILE A 180 18.73 -4.99 -4.80
N TYR A 181 17.91 -6.03 -4.92
CA TYR A 181 18.21 -7.27 -5.62
C TYR A 181 17.22 -7.47 -6.76
N VAL A 182 17.74 -7.87 -7.92
CA VAL A 182 16.91 -8.28 -9.05
C VAL A 182 16.77 -9.80 -9.03
N GLY A 183 15.55 -10.31 -8.89
CA GLY A 183 15.28 -11.74 -8.90
C GLY A 183 13.96 -12.14 -8.26
N ASN A 184 13.73 -13.45 -8.19
CA ASN A 184 12.53 -13.99 -7.56
C ASN A 184 12.53 -13.68 -6.05
N ALA A 185 11.55 -12.90 -5.60
CA ALA A 185 11.43 -12.53 -4.20
C ALA A 185 11.17 -13.73 -3.26
N LEU A 186 10.56 -14.82 -3.75
CA LEU A 186 10.36 -16.03 -2.95
C LEU A 186 11.67 -16.76 -2.63
N SER A 187 12.75 -16.51 -3.39
CA SER A 187 14.10 -16.98 -3.08
C SER A 187 14.93 -15.99 -2.25
N ALA A 188 14.35 -14.85 -1.82
CA ALA A 188 15.05 -13.87 -1.00
C ALA A 188 15.62 -14.51 0.27
N ASN A 189 16.88 -14.23 0.57
CA ASN A 189 17.56 -14.75 1.74
C ASN A 189 18.72 -13.83 2.13
N ILE A 190 19.01 -13.75 3.42
CA ILE A 190 20.19 -13.10 3.99
C ILE A 190 20.66 -13.94 5.17
N ASP A 191 21.97 -13.98 5.43
CA ASP A 191 22.55 -14.89 6.43
C ASP A 191 22.07 -14.58 7.86
N SER A 192 21.74 -13.34 8.16
CA SER A 192 21.27 -12.91 9.48
C SER A 192 19.79 -13.21 9.77
N GLY A 193 19.03 -13.64 8.75
CA GLY A 193 17.56 -13.65 8.78
C GLY A 193 16.94 -12.24 8.85
N PHE A 194 15.62 -12.17 8.68
CA PHE A 194 14.84 -10.92 8.66
C PHE A 194 14.14 -10.65 9.99
N SER A 195 14.17 -9.41 10.47
CA SER A 195 13.31 -8.98 11.58
C SER A 195 11.84 -8.89 11.14
N GLY A 196 11.60 -8.51 9.89
CA GLY A 196 10.28 -8.55 9.29
C GLY A 196 10.33 -8.71 7.78
N LEU A 197 9.30 -9.33 7.23
CA LEU A 197 9.07 -9.45 5.79
C LEU A 197 7.84 -8.66 5.40
N MET A 198 7.99 -7.77 4.43
CA MET A 198 6.90 -7.08 3.77
C MET A 198 6.66 -7.73 2.42
N VAL A 199 5.43 -8.15 2.15
CA VAL A 199 5.09 -8.91 0.93
C VAL A 199 4.08 -8.13 0.12
N ASP A 200 4.43 -7.81 -1.12
CA ASP A 200 3.62 -7.07 -2.08
C ASP A 200 3.79 -7.70 -3.47
N LEU A 201 3.47 -8.99 -3.57
CA LEU A 201 3.76 -9.82 -4.73
C LEU A 201 2.53 -9.97 -5.62
N PHE A 202 2.49 -9.15 -6.67
CA PHE A 202 1.45 -9.15 -7.69
C PHE A 202 2.03 -9.47 -9.06
N SER A 203 1.24 -10.15 -9.89
CA SER A 203 1.54 -10.44 -11.28
C SER A 203 0.24 -10.44 -12.07
N LYS A 204 0.22 -9.74 -13.22
CA LYS A 204 -0.98 -9.66 -14.07
C LYS A 204 -2.20 -9.14 -13.32
N GLY A 205 -1.98 -8.16 -12.45
CA GLY A 205 -3.02 -7.53 -11.65
C GLY A 205 -3.68 -8.48 -10.64
N CYS A 206 -2.98 -9.44 -10.06
CA CYS A 206 -3.49 -10.27 -8.98
C CYS A 206 -2.35 -10.81 -8.11
N LEU A 207 -2.66 -11.27 -6.89
CA LEU A 207 -1.66 -11.95 -6.07
C LEU A 207 -1.10 -13.17 -6.81
N ILE A 208 0.20 -13.40 -6.64
CA ILE A 208 0.84 -14.59 -7.20
C ILE A 208 0.24 -15.86 -6.53
N PRO A 209 -0.04 -16.91 -7.31
CA PRO A 209 -0.71 -18.11 -6.80
C PRO A 209 0.07 -18.83 -5.69
N GLU A 210 1.39 -18.66 -5.63
CA GLU A 210 2.25 -19.21 -4.59
C GLU A 210 1.87 -18.74 -3.18
N LEU A 211 1.23 -17.57 -3.04
CA LEU A 211 0.75 -17.07 -1.74
C LEU A 211 -0.51 -17.79 -1.25
N GLN A 212 -1.18 -18.59 -2.08
CA GLN A 212 -2.28 -19.46 -1.67
C GLN A 212 -1.79 -20.81 -1.12
N ASP A 213 -0.48 -21.08 -1.17
CA ASP A 213 0.14 -22.31 -0.68
C ASP A 213 0.75 -22.08 0.72
N PRO A 214 0.29 -22.81 1.76
CA PRO A 214 0.89 -22.79 3.10
C PRO A 214 2.41 -23.03 3.11
N ASP A 215 2.95 -23.84 2.20
CA ASP A 215 4.38 -24.14 2.17
C ASP A 215 5.22 -22.90 1.84
N THR A 216 4.67 -21.97 1.06
CA THR A 216 5.30 -20.67 0.77
C THR A 216 5.45 -19.84 2.04
N TRP A 217 4.38 -19.78 2.86
CA TRP A 217 4.40 -19.10 4.16
C TRP A 217 5.35 -19.77 5.14
N MET A 218 5.42 -21.11 5.16
CA MET A 218 6.36 -21.84 6.00
C MET A 218 7.81 -21.54 5.62
N LYS A 219 8.12 -21.47 4.31
CA LYS A 219 9.45 -21.08 3.82
C LYS A 219 9.81 -19.65 4.22
N MET A 220 8.86 -18.70 4.17
CA MET A 220 9.09 -17.33 4.64
C MET A 220 9.29 -17.27 6.15
N LYS A 221 8.49 -18.00 6.93
CA LYS A 221 8.62 -18.11 8.39
C LYS A 221 10.02 -18.57 8.82
N LYS A 222 10.60 -19.54 8.11
CA LYS A 222 11.97 -20.06 8.36
C LYS A 222 13.08 -19.04 8.14
N LYS A 223 12.81 -17.93 7.43
CA LYS A 223 13.78 -16.86 7.17
C LYS A 223 13.70 -15.73 8.21
N LEU A 224 12.73 -15.78 9.12
CA LEU A 224 12.56 -14.77 10.15
C LEU A 224 13.52 -15.03 11.33
N ARG A 225 13.95 -13.95 11.96
CA ARG A 225 14.58 -13.95 13.28
C ARG A 225 13.53 -14.30 14.34
N ASP A 226 13.99 -14.65 15.53
CA ASP A 226 13.08 -14.83 16.67
C ASP A 226 12.28 -13.55 16.95
N GLY A 227 10.98 -13.70 17.16
CA GLY A 227 10.02 -12.59 17.25
C GLY A 227 9.72 -11.86 15.93
N GLY A 228 10.32 -12.29 14.81
CA GLY A 228 10.11 -11.68 13.50
C GLY A 228 8.71 -11.93 12.95
N ARG A 229 8.24 -11.03 12.07
CA ARG A 229 6.85 -11.04 11.58
C ARG A 229 6.77 -10.89 10.06
N ILE A 230 5.60 -11.15 9.50
CA ILE A 230 5.28 -10.88 8.09
C ILE A 230 4.11 -9.91 8.02
N MET A 231 4.21 -8.88 7.18
CA MET A 231 3.11 -8.00 6.80
C MET A 231 2.92 -8.08 5.29
N VAL A 232 1.71 -8.33 4.82
CA VAL A 232 1.44 -8.59 3.40
C VAL A 232 0.27 -7.75 2.92
N ASN A 233 0.42 -7.16 1.73
CA ASN A 233 -0.71 -6.69 0.95
C ASN A 233 -1.42 -7.88 0.32
N VAL A 234 -2.62 -8.21 0.82
CA VAL A 234 -3.42 -9.34 0.30
C VAL A 234 -4.44 -8.89 -0.75
N GLY A 235 -4.37 -7.63 -1.19
CA GLY A 235 -5.28 -7.09 -2.19
C GLY A 235 -6.72 -7.08 -1.70
N GLY A 236 -7.65 -7.34 -2.61
CA GLY A 236 -9.09 -7.45 -2.35
C GLY A 236 -9.88 -7.15 -3.63
N SER A 237 -11.11 -6.63 -3.51
CA SER A 237 -12.00 -6.44 -4.68
C SER A 237 -11.51 -5.36 -5.66
N CYS A 238 -10.61 -4.48 -5.25
CA CYS A 238 -10.09 -3.38 -6.05
C CYS A 238 -9.03 -3.80 -7.09
N VAL A 239 -8.61 -5.06 -7.06
CA VAL A 239 -7.54 -5.59 -7.91
C VAL A 239 -8.19 -6.27 -9.11
N GLU A 240 -8.16 -5.61 -10.27
CA GLU A 240 -8.63 -6.22 -11.52
C GLU A 240 -7.54 -7.12 -12.10
N ALA A 241 -7.79 -8.43 -12.05
CA ALA A 241 -6.94 -9.41 -12.69
C ALA A 241 -7.03 -9.31 -14.22
N GLU A 242 -5.92 -9.52 -14.93
CA GLU A 242 -5.95 -9.66 -16.39
C GLU A 242 -6.83 -10.84 -16.85
N ASP A 243 -6.93 -11.87 -16.00
CA ASP A 243 -7.81 -13.01 -16.21
C ASP A 243 -9.07 -12.84 -15.35
N SER A 244 -10.21 -12.56 -15.98
CA SER A 244 -11.50 -12.38 -15.31
C SER A 244 -12.01 -13.62 -14.55
N ARG A 245 -11.38 -14.78 -14.74
CA ARG A 245 -11.65 -16.00 -13.94
C ARG A 245 -10.97 -15.97 -12.57
N ARG A 246 -10.02 -15.05 -12.35
CA ARG A 246 -9.28 -14.88 -11.09
C ARG A 246 -9.94 -13.78 -10.26
N ASP A 247 -10.89 -14.17 -9.42
CA ASP A 247 -11.56 -13.25 -8.49
C ASP A 247 -10.59 -12.83 -7.37
N GLY A 248 -10.28 -11.53 -7.29
CA GLY A 248 -9.35 -10.97 -6.32
C GLY A 248 -9.78 -11.19 -4.86
N LYS A 249 -11.09 -11.22 -4.58
CA LYS A 249 -11.61 -11.51 -3.24
C LYS A 249 -11.41 -12.97 -2.87
N VAL A 250 -11.70 -13.89 -3.78
CA VAL A 250 -11.48 -15.33 -3.54
C VAL A 250 -10.00 -15.59 -3.30
N ILE A 251 -9.11 -15.02 -4.12
CA ILE A 251 -7.66 -15.15 -3.98
C ILE A 251 -7.17 -14.57 -2.64
N MET A 252 -7.68 -13.41 -2.23
CA MET A 252 -7.39 -12.82 -0.93
C MET A 252 -7.81 -13.77 0.21
N GLU A 253 -9.03 -14.33 0.17
CA GLU A 253 -9.52 -15.26 1.18
C GLU A 253 -8.70 -16.56 1.23
N GLU A 254 -8.34 -17.12 0.09
CA GLU A 254 -7.48 -18.31 0.00
C GLU A 254 -6.07 -18.04 0.55
N THR A 255 -5.52 -16.85 0.27
CA THR A 255 -4.24 -16.38 0.80
C THR A 255 -4.27 -16.27 2.32
N LEU A 256 -5.31 -15.65 2.89
CA LEU A 256 -5.50 -15.55 4.34
C LEU A 256 -5.66 -16.94 5.00
N LYS A 257 -6.41 -17.86 4.38
CA LYS A 257 -6.53 -19.26 4.84
C LYS A 257 -5.17 -19.97 4.83
N ALA A 258 -4.34 -19.72 3.83
CA ALA A 258 -3.00 -20.30 3.75
C ALA A 258 -2.07 -19.77 4.85
N MET A 259 -2.15 -18.47 5.15
CA MET A 259 -1.44 -17.86 6.28
C MET A 259 -1.87 -18.46 7.62
N GLU A 260 -3.18 -18.57 7.87
CA GLU A 260 -3.74 -19.08 9.13
C GLU A 260 -3.31 -20.51 9.42
N LYS A 261 -3.13 -21.35 8.39
CA LYS A 261 -2.57 -22.71 8.56
C LYS A 261 -1.14 -22.72 9.12
N VAL A 262 -0.36 -21.67 8.90
CA VAL A 262 1.05 -21.56 9.33
C VAL A 262 1.23 -20.69 10.58
N PHE A 263 0.28 -19.78 10.82
CA PHE A 263 0.25 -18.81 11.92
C PHE A 263 -1.10 -18.87 12.66
N PRO A 264 -1.48 -20.03 13.23
CA PRO A 264 -2.82 -20.22 13.79
C PRO A 264 -3.09 -19.27 14.96
N GLY A 265 -4.17 -18.49 14.86
CA GLY A 265 -4.55 -17.47 15.84
C GLY A 265 -3.67 -16.22 15.85
N GLU A 266 -2.70 -16.13 14.94
CA GLU A 266 -1.71 -15.05 14.88
C GLU A 266 -1.88 -14.16 13.65
N VAL A 267 -2.90 -14.38 12.81
CA VAL A 267 -3.18 -13.52 11.65
C VAL A 267 -4.15 -12.40 12.04
N ARG A 268 -3.74 -11.15 11.76
CA ARG A 268 -4.57 -9.95 11.90
C ARG A 268 -4.75 -9.29 10.54
N VAL A 269 -5.93 -8.75 10.27
CA VAL A 269 -6.29 -8.11 8.99
C VAL A 269 -6.76 -6.68 9.22
N LEU A 270 -6.34 -5.78 8.35
CA LEU A 270 -6.76 -4.39 8.26
C LEU A 270 -7.30 -4.14 6.86
N ASN A 271 -8.55 -3.67 6.77
CA ASN A 271 -9.19 -3.33 5.50
C ASN A 271 -9.21 -1.81 5.33
N LEU A 272 -8.70 -1.33 4.20
CA LEU A 272 -8.75 0.08 3.82
C LEU A 272 -9.92 0.28 2.84
N GLY A 273 -11.07 0.73 3.35
CA GLY A 273 -12.24 1.03 2.52
C GLY A 273 -13.46 1.48 3.34
N SER A 274 -14.24 2.44 2.82
CA SER A 274 -15.55 2.82 3.37
C SER A 274 -16.73 2.30 2.54
N ARG A 275 -16.57 2.07 1.23
CA ARG A 275 -17.50 1.36 0.32
C ARG A 275 -16.73 0.90 -0.94
N LYS A 276 -16.91 -0.37 -1.33
CA LYS A 276 -16.62 -1.03 -2.63
C LYS A 276 -15.17 -1.29 -3.11
N ASP A 277 -14.13 -0.63 -2.60
CA ASP A 277 -12.75 -0.92 -3.01
C ASP A 277 -11.85 -1.20 -1.79
N ASP A 278 -11.72 -2.48 -1.43
CA ASP A 278 -11.02 -2.92 -0.22
C ASP A 278 -9.59 -3.41 -0.57
N SER A 279 -8.56 -2.59 -0.33
CA SER A 279 -7.20 -3.13 -0.20
C SER A 279 -7.02 -3.58 1.25
N SER A 280 -6.70 -4.86 1.42
CA SER A 280 -6.57 -5.50 2.72
C SER A 280 -5.12 -5.83 2.97
N ILE A 281 -4.64 -5.51 4.17
CA ILE A 281 -3.31 -5.84 4.66
C ILE A 281 -3.46 -6.87 5.77
N ALA A 282 -2.62 -7.91 5.76
CA ALA A 282 -2.52 -8.85 6.86
C ALA A 282 -1.16 -8.78 7.55
N VAL A 283 -1.11 -9.06 8.85
CA VAL A 283 0.12 -9.14 9.64
C VAL A 283 0.09 -10.36 10.56
N THR A 284 1.25 -10.99 10.74
CA THR A 284 1.43 -12.14 11.63
C THR A 284 1.89 -11.73 13.03
N GLY A 285 1.66 -12.62 13.99
CA GLY A 285 2.10 -12.51 15.38
C GLY A 285 1.03 -11.94 16.31
N GLY A 286 1.26 -12.07 17.63
CA GLY A 286 0.36 -11.51 18.64
C GLY A 286 0.22 -9.99 18.53
N LEU A 287 -0.94 -9.44 18.91
CA LEU A 287 -1.09 -8.00 19.02
C LEU A 287 -0.06 -7.45 20.00
N PRO A 288 0.76 -6.47 19.59
CA PRO A 288 1.63 -5.77 20.52
C PRO A 288 0.78 -4.94 21.49
N ASP A 289 1.42 -4.40 22.52
CA ASP A 289 0.83 -3.32 23.31
C ASP A 289 0.47 -2.15 22.38
N LEU A 290 -0.83 -1.83 22.30
CA LEU A 290 -1.34 -0.85 21.34
C LEU A 290 -0.90 0.57 21.69
N ASP A 291 -0.74 0.88 22.97
CA ASP A 291 -0.31 2.20 23.42
C ASP A 291 1.18 2.38 23.11
N LEU A 292 2.01 1.37 23.42
CA LEU A 292 3.42 1.36 23.06
C LEU A 292 3.62 1.42 21.53
N TRP A 293 2.79 0.71 20.76
CA TRP A 293 2.84 0.79 19.30
C TRP A 293 2.55 2.22 18.82
N LYS A 294 1.49 2.85 19.34
CA LYS A 294 1.15 4.25 19.00
C LYS A 294 2.23 5.23 19.42
N GLU A 295 2.86 5.04 20.58
CA GLU A 295 3.95 5.90 21.06
C GLU A 295 5.13 5.95 20.10
N ASN A 296 5.48 4.80 19.52
CA ASN A 296 6.58 4.66 18.57
C ASN A 296 6.21 5.01 17.12
N LEU A 297 4.98 5.45 16.87
CA LEU A 297 4.52 5.87 15.55
C LEU A 297 4.40 7.41 15.43
N PRO A 298 4.68 7.97 14.23
CA PRO A 298 4.27 9.31 13.87
C PRO A 298 2.77 9.49 14.12
N LYS A 299 2.36 10.66 14.63
CA LYS A 299 0.95 10.96 14.95
C LYS A 299 -0.01 10.64 13.80
N SER A 300 0.42 10.89 12.56
CA SER A 300 -0.35 10.64 11.35
C SER A 300 -0.59 9.16 11.03
N LEU A 301 0.10 8.21 11.67
CA LEU A 301 -0.06 6.77 11.43
C LEU A 301 -0.74 6.04 12.59
N ARG A 302 -0.90 6.67 13.75
CA ARG A 302 -1.41 6.04 14.99
C ARG A 302 -2.80 5.45 14.83
N PHE A 303 -3.64 6.04 13.98
CA PHE A 303 -5.02 5.58 13.79
C PHE A 303 -5.10 4.19 13.15
N TYR A 304 -4.08 3.76 12.38
CA TYR A 304 -4.05 2.42 11.79
C TYR A 304 -3.93 1.32 12.85
N VAL A 305 -3.36 1.62 14.02
CA VAL A 305 -3.20 0.65 15.12
C VAL A 305 -4.56 0.12 15.58
N ASP A 306 -5.58 0.97 15.57
CA ASP A 306 -6.94 0.63 16.03
C ASP A 306 -7.78 -0.11 14.97
N MET A 307 -7.25 -0.28 13.75
CA MET A 307 -7.99 -0.87 12.63
C MET A 307 -7.77 -2.38 12.46
N TRP A 308 -6.78 -2.97 13.15
CA TRP A 308 -6.43 -4.38 13.03
C TRP A 308 -7.44 -5.29 13.74
N LYS A 309 -7.96 -6.29 13.03
CA LYS A 309 -8.90 -7.29 13.57
C LYS A 309 -8.30 -8.69 13.49
N PRO A 310 -8.65 -9.61 14.43
CA PRO A 310 -8.37 -11.03 14.25
C PRO A 310 -8.89 -11.51 12.90
N TYR A 311 -8.10 -12.32 12.20
CA TYR A 311 -8.65 -13.13 11.12
C TYR A 311 -9.60 -14.16 11.74
N SER A 312 -10.83 -14.21 11.26
CA SER A 312 -11.83 -15.19 11.65
C SER A 312 -12.30 -15.92 10.41
N VAL A 313 -12.18 -17.24 10.40
CA VAL A 313 -12.77 -18.08 9.36
C VAL A 313 -14.29 -17.96 9.50
N VAL A 314 -14.95 -17.42 8.48
CA VAL A 314 -16.40 -17.48 8.32
C VAL A 314 -16.77 -18.81 7.67
#